data_AF-A0AAQ3WWA6-F1
#
_entry.id   AF-A0AAQ3WWA6-F1
#
_cell.length_a   1.000
_cell.length_b   1.000
_cell.length_c   1.000
_cell.angle_alpha   90.00
_cell.angle_beta   90.00
_cell.angle_gamma   90.00
#
_symmetry.space_group_name_H-M   'P 1'
#
loop_
_entity.id
_entity.type
_entity.pdbx_description
1 polymer ?
#
loop_
_entity_poly.entity_id
_entity_poly.type
_entity_poly.pdbx_seq_one_letter_code
_entity_poly.pdbx_strand_id
1 'polypeptide(L)'
;MESTIEYLATLNTDYNAALDELDMVRYENRKLRAWVAHGVEPAEEEPVEDPADAPRRKKARYNDPKLGPIYGIMRTRMLSLL
;
A
#
# COMPACT_ATOMS: atom_id res chain seq x y z
N MET A 1 -15.23 38.32 25.08
CA MET A 1 -14.71 37.09 25.73
C MET A 1 -14.89 35.89 24.80
N GLU A 2 -16.07 35.73 24.18
CA GLU A 2 -16.31 34.72 23.13
C GLU A 2 -15.36 34.83 21.93
N SER A 3 -15.08 36.06 21.45
CA SER A 3 -14.14 36.29 20.33
C SER A 3 -12.70 35.86 20.61
N THR A 4 -12.27 35.85 21.88
CA THR A 4 -10.92 35.42 22.27
C THR A 4 -10.80 33.89 22.24
N ILE A 5 -11.88 33.18 22.58
CA ILE A 5 -11.92 31.72 22.56
C ILE A 5 -11.89 31.22 21.10
N GLU A 6 -12.65 31.86 20.22
CA GLU A 6 -12.64 31.55 18.78
C GLU A 6 -11.25 31.77 18.16
N TYR A 7 -10.60 32.90 18.51
CA TYR A 7 -9.25 33.19 18.05
C TYR A 7 -8.22 32.14 18.53
N LEU A 8 -8.32 31.67 19.77
CA LEU A 8 -7.43 30.62 20.27
C LEU A 8 -7.68 29.27 19.60
N ALA A 9 -8.93 28.97 19.23
CA ALA A 9 -9.28 27.76 18.51
C ALA A 9 -8.69 27.74 17.09
N THR A 10 -8.74 28.87 16.37
CA THR A 10 -8.11 28.97 15.05
C THR A 10 -6.59 28.82 15.16
N LEU A 11 -5.96 29.50 16.13
CA LEU A 11 -4.52 29.44 16.34
C LEU A 11 -4.03 28.03 16.68
N ASN A 12 -4.81 27.28 17.46
CA ASN A 12 -4.54 25.88 17.75
C ASN A 12 -4.68 24.99 16.51
N THR A 13 -5.63 25.28 15.63
CA THR A 13 -5.84 24.52 14.39
C THR A 13 -4.66 24.74 13.44
N ASP A 14 -4.26 26.00 13.24
CA ASP A 14 -3.12 26.36 12.39
C ASP A 14 -1.80 25.77 12.93
N TYR A 15 -1.63 25.77 14.26
CA TYR A 15 -0.47 25.15 14.91
C TYR A 15 -0.41 23.64 14.64
N ASN A 16 -1.53 22.93 14.76
CA ASN A 16 -1.56 21.49 14.49
C ASN A 16 -1.32 21.19 13.01
N ALA A 17 -1.88 22.00 12.09
CA ALA A 17 -1.60 21.86 10.66
C ALA A 17 -0.10 22.04 10.35
N ALA A 18 0.55 23.03 10.98
CA ALA A 18 1.99 23.23 10.82
C ALA A 18 2.83 22.08 11.37
N LEU A 19 2.39 21.42 12.46
CA LEU A 19 3.04 20.22 12.98
C LEU A 19 2.91 19.03 12.02
N ASP A 20 1.73 18.84 11.43
CA ASP A 20 1.50 17.77 10.45
C ASP A 20 2.38 17.97 9.20
N GLU A 21 2.48 19.21 8.69
CA GLU A 21 3.39 19.56 7.60
C GLU A 21 4.86 19.28 7.95
N LEU A 22 5.28 19.66 9.16
CA LEU A 22 6.64 19.42 9.63
C LEU A 22 6.97 17.92 9.69
N ASP A 23 6.02 17.09 10.13
CA ASP A 23 6.22 15.65 10.21
C ASP A 23 6.28 15.00 8.83
N MET A 24 5.50 15.47 7.86
CA MET A 24 5.65 15.07 6.45
C MET A 24 7.05 15.41 5.91
N VAL A 25 7.53 16.63 6.14
CA VAL A 25 8.87 17.05 5.71
C VAL A 25 9.96 16.22 6.38
N ARG A 26 9.84 15.92 7.68
CA ARG A 26 10.77 15.05 8.41
C ARG A 26 10.77 13.62 7.87
N TYR A 27 9.62 13.11 7.47
CA TYR A 27 9.51 11.79 6.85
C TYR A 27 10.27 11.76 5.51
N GLU A 28 9.99 12.70 4.62
CA GLU A 28 10.69 12.78 3.33
C GLU A 28 12.20 13.00 3.51
N ASN A 29 12.61 13.84 4.47
CA ASN A 29 14.02 14.04 4.77
C ASN A 29 14.71 12.74 5.23
N ARG A 30 14.04 11.93 6.07
CA ARG A 30 14.55 10.61 6.50
C ARG A 30 14.67 9.66 5.32
N LYS A 31 13.69 9.64 4.42
CA LYS A 31 13.69 8.82 3.19
C LYS A 31 14.85 9.18 2.27
N LEU A 32 15.03 10.48 1.99
CA LEU A 32 16.15 10.99 1.19
C LEU A 32 17.51 10.67 1.82
N ARG A 33 17.65 10.83 3.14
CA ARG A 33 18.89 10.46 3.86
C ARG A 33 19.18 8.97 3.77
N ALA A 34 18.16 8.12 3.87
CA ALA A 34 18.32 6.68 3.69
C ALA A 34 18.80 6.36 2.26
N TRP A 35 18.24 7.01 1.24
CA TRP A 35 18.69 6.84 -0.14
C TRP A 35 20.15 7.25 -0.34
N VAL A 36 20.55 8.42 0.17
CA VAL A 36 21.95 8.89 0.12
C VAL A 36 22.88 7.93 0.87
N ALA A 37 22.48 7.44 2.05
CA ALA A 37 23.28 6.52 2.85
C ALA A 37 23.49 5.14 2.17
N HIS A 38 22.53 4.71 1.35
CA HIS A 38 22.59 3.43 0.65
C HIS A 38 23.14 3.54 -0.79
N GLY A 39 23.50 4.74 -1.26
CA GLY A 39 24.02 4.94 -2.62
C GLY A 39 23.02 4.56 -3.72
N VAL A 40 21.73 4.52 -3.38
CA VAL A 40 20.66 4.18 -4.31
C VAL A 40 20.20 5.49 -4.94
N GLU A 41 20.46 5.66 -6.25
CA GLU A 41 19.83 6.73 -7.03
C GLU A 41 18.31 6.65 -6.87
N PRO A 42 17.60 7.79 -6.74
CA PRO A 42 16.15 7.77 -6.69
C PRO A 42 15.65 6.99 -7.90
N ALA A 43 14.92 5.89 -7.65
CA ALA A 43 14.32 5.12 -8.72
C ALA A 43 13.48 6.09 -9.54
N GLU A 44 13.75 6.19 -10.84
CA GLU A 44 12.87 6.87 -11.76
C GLU A 44 11.47 6.31 -11.52
N GLU A 45 10.52 7.20 -11.27
CA GLU A 45 9.13 6.83 -11.05
C GLU A 45 8.69 6.03 -12.29
N GLU A 46 8.57 4.70 -12.16
CA GLU A 46 8.10 3.88 -13.27
C GLU A 46 6.75 4.46 -13.71
N PRO A 47 6.55 4.72 -15.01
CA PRO A 47 5.28 5.23 -15.49
C PRO A 47 4.20 4.25 -15.05
N VAL A 48 3.25 4.75 -14.27
CA VAL A 48 2.06 3.97 -13.91
C VAL A 48 1.41 3.53 -15.21
N GLU A 49 1.55 2.23 -15.54
CA GLU A 49 0.85 1.66 -16.70
C GLU A 49 -0.63 1.97 -16.54
N ASP A 50 -1.22 2.63 -17.56
CA ASP A 50 -2.64 2.91 -17.59
C ASP A 50 -3.38 1.57 -17.45
N PRO A 51 -4.27 1.40 -16.45
CA PRO A 51 -5.06 0.18 -16.31
C PRO A 51 -5.92 -0.14 -17.55
N ALA A 52 -6.08 0.81 -18.49
CA ALA A 52 -6.68 0.59 -19.80
C ALA A 52 -5.81 -0.22 -20.77
N ASP A 53 -4.47 -0.10 -20.68
CA ASP A 53 -3.49 -0.79 -21.52
C ASP A 53 -3.05 -2.14 -20.94
N ALA A 54 -3.44 -2.44 -19.70
CA ALA A 54 -3.21 -3.74 -19.09
C ALA A 54 -3.87 -4.86 -19.95
N PRO A 55 -3.13 -5.93 -20.31
CA PRO A 55 -3.67 -7.01 -21.14
C PRO A 55 -4.89 -7.62 -20.45
N ARG A 56 -6.07 -7.38 -21.04
CA ARG A 56 -7.34 -7.93 -20.54
C ARG A 56 -7.21 -9.44 -20.44
N ARG A 57 -7.04 -9.95 -19.22
CA ARG A 57 -7.13 -11.38 -18.93
C ARG A 57 -8.49 -11.87 -19.42
N LYS A 58 -8.51 -12.58 -20.54
CA LYS A 58 -9.71 -13.28 -21.02
C LYS A 58 -10.13 -14.22 -19.89
N LYS A 59 -11.27 -13.93 -19.24
CA LYS A 59 -11.81 -14.81 -18.20
C LYS A 59 -12.00 -16.19 -18.83
N ALA A 60 -11.20 -17.17 -18.42
CA ALA A 60 -11.45 -18.57 -18.75
C ALA A 60 -12.84 -18.90 -18.21
N ARG A 61 -13.77 -19.28 -19.11
CA ARG A 61 -15.12 -19.69 -18.71
C ARG A 61 -14.97 -20.94 -17.85
N TYR A 62 -15.38 -20.87 -16.59
CA TYR A 62 -15.25 -21.96 -15.60
C TYR A 62 -16.20 -23.15 -15.86
N ASN A 63 -16.79 -23.27 -17.04
CA ASN A 63 -17.70 -24.37 -17.37
C ASN A 63 -17.18 -25.12 -18.59
N ASP A 64 -16.06 -25.81 -18.43
CA ASP A 64 -15.65 -26.88 -19.34
C ASP A 64 -15.99 -28.22 -18.66
N PRO A 65 -17.00 -28.98 -19.13
CA PRO A 65 -17.46 -30.21 -18.49
C PRO A 65 -16.42 -31.34 -18.41
N LYS A 66 -15.24 -31.15 -19.01
CA LYS A 66 -14.15 -32.13 -19.02
C LYS A 66 -13.25 -32.09 -17.76
N LEU A 67 -13.38 -31.07 -16.93
CA LEU A 67 -12.70 -31.01 -15.62
C LEU A 67 -13.67 -31.49 -14.54
N GLY A 68 -13.78 -32.81 -14.39
CA GLY A 68 -14.46 -33.43 -13.26
C GLY A 68 -13.84 -32.99 -11.91
N PRO A 69 -14.54 -33.22 -10.79
CA PRO A 69 -14.07 -32.75 -9.49
C PRO A 69 -12.75 -33.45 -9.13
N ILE A 70 -11.66 -32.70 -9.11
CA ILE A 70 -10.38 -33.13 -8.53
C ILE A 70 -10.53 -33.09 -7.00
N TYR A 71 -11.44 -33.91 -6.46
CA TYR A 71 -11.57 -34.17 -5.03
C TYR A 71 -11.44 -35.67 -4.82
N GLY A 72 -10.22 -36.15 -5.02
CA GLY A 72 -9.87 -37.54 -4.82
C GLY A 72 -8.38 -37.69 -5.07
N ILE A 73 -7.59 -37.55 -4.00
CA ILE A 73 -6.26 -38.13 -3.69
C ILE A 73 -5.55 -37.14 -2.75
N MET A 74 -6.09 -37.01 -1.53
CA MET A 74 -5.30 -36.67 -0.33
C MET A 74 -5.84 -37.52 0.82
N ARG A 75 -5.88 -38.84 0.60
CA ARG A 75 -6.03 -39.81 1.68
C ARG A 75 -4.72 -40.58 1.79
N THR A 76 -4.28 -40.74 3.03
CA THR A 76 -3.25 -41.67 3.53
C THR A 76 -1.79 -41.42 3.11
N ARG A 77 -1.12 -40.45 3.76
CA ARG A 77 0.29 -40.58 4.23
C ARG A 77 0.57 -39.63 5.41
N MET A 78 -0.18 -39.76 6.51
CA MET A 78 0.14 -39.03 7.75
C MET A 78 -0.27 -39.81 9.01
N LEU A 79 0.14 -41.08 9.10
CA LEU A 79 0.19 -41.83 10.37
C LEU A 79 1.35 -42.83 10.30
N SER A 80 2.56 -42.33 10.54
CA SER A 80 3.71 -43.12 11.02
C SER A 80 4.80 -42.14 11.45
N LEU A 81 4.56 -41.48 12.58
CA LEU A 81 5.55 -40.85 13.46
C LEU A 81 4.77 -40.39 14.69
N LEU A 82 4.43 -41.37 15.54
CA LEU A 82 4.25 -41.35 17.00
C LEU A 82 3.50 -42.62 17.42
#